data_AF-A0AAU9LYZ3-F1
#
_entry.id   AF-A0AAU9LYZ3-F1
#
_cell.length_a   1.000
_cell.length_b   1.000
_cell.length_c   1.000
_cell.angle_alpha   90.00
_cell.angle_beta   90.00
_cell.angle_gamma   90.00
#
_symmetry.space_group_name_H-M   'P 1'
#
loop_
_entity.id
_entity.type
_entity.pdbx_description
1 polymer ?
#
loop_
_entity_poly.entity_id
_entity_poly.type
_entity_poly.pdbx_seq_one_letter_code
_entity_poly.pdbx_strand_id
1 'polypeptide(L)'
;MKGGYFYERRTKQLSLFFIGVVFTTIVVWSWEKTPLLTTLLPSHSQVMQLFPAVEVKVKQGTQSKDDFREAEVVPNVTYPVSSINAPSILGEEGLVDLISPSTSSPINTPSLDIHGGESSSTSQENHHESTTNIIEKPFSSEVSEKSTNPISNPPKQQLLEPVSSEVETEDNVAPMANVETQACNFGKGKWVIDNNRPLYSGFGCKQWLSGMWACRLTQRTDFGYEKLKWQPKDCKMDDFNALQFLKRMQHKTLAFIGDSLGRQQFQSLMCILTGGEERYDVEDVGKKYGLVKARGSVRPDGWAYRFRPTNTTILYYWSASLCDLDPIDPGNRSTFFAMHLDRPPAFLKRFISGFHVLVLNTGHHWNRGKVNANKWVMYVNGTRVTNRRLLNIESAKNLTVYSIVRWVDGELGKYPGLKAFFRSISPRHFFNGDWNTGGTCDKTTPGKLEVLQEVSSDLLASGAVKGTNVKLLDVTALSEVREEGHISRYSIKATPGMQDCLHWCLPGIPDTWNELLFAQI
;
A
#
# COMPACT_ATOMS: atom_id res chain seq x y z
N MET A 1 -69.12 -42.97 10.70
CA MET A 1 -67.87 -43.25 9.96
C MET A 1 -67.42 -42.01 9.20
N LYS A 2 -66.27 -41.41 9.55
CA LYS A 2 -65.51 -40.43 8.71
C LYS A 2 -64.19 -40.11 9.43
N GLY A 3 -63.14 -40.86 9.11
CA GLY A 3 -61.84 -40.79 9.79
C GLY A 3 -60.77 -41.55 9.01
N GLY A 4 -60.49 -41.13 7.79
CA GLY A 4 -59.65 -41.87 6.85
C GLY A 4 -58.80 -41.04 5.89
N TYR A 5 -58.72 -39.71 6.05
CA TYR A 5 -58.02 -38.81 5.12
C TYR A 5 -56.73 -38.15 5.67
N PHE A 6 -56.47 -38.24 6.98
CA PHE A 6 -55.31 -37.57 7.59
C PHE A 6 -54.02 -38.40 7.59
N TYR A 7 -54.10 -39.74 7.58
CA TYR A 7 -52.92 -40.60 7.63
C TYR A 7 -52.19 -40.71 6.29
N GLU A 8 -52.94 -40.87 5.19
CA GLU A 8 -52.36 -41.14 3.86
C GLU A 8 -51.45 -40.01 3.35
N ARG A 9 -51.81 -38.75 3.66
CA ARG A 9 -51.05 -37.56 3.25
C ARG A 9 -49.72 -37.42 4.03
N ARG A 10 -49.64 -37.96 5.25
CA ARG A 10 -48.43 -37.91 6.11
C ARG A 10 -47.41 -38.96 5.69
N THR A 11 -47.87 -40.16 5.31
CA THR A 11 -47.00 -41.24 4.79
C THR A 11 -46.38 -40.87 3.43
N LYS A 12 -47.14 -40.21 2.55
CA LYS A 12 -46.61 -39.73 1.25
C LYS A 12 -45.52 -38.65 1.40
N GLN A 13 -45.66 -37.75 2.37
CA GLN A 13 -44.64 -36.73 2.69
C GLN A 13 -43.34 -37.36 3.23
N LEU A 14 -43.45 -38.32 4.15
CA LEU A 14 -42.28 -39.03 4.71
C LEU A 14 -41.54 -39.86 3.66
N SER A 15 -42.27 -40.50 2.73
CA SER A 15 -41.69 -41.25 1.61
C SER A 15 -40.85 -40.37 0.67
N LEU A 16 -41.38 -39.20 0.27
CA LEU A 16 -40.66 -38.26 -0.59
C LEU A 16 -39.40 -37.69 0.08
N PHE A 17 -39.45 -37.42 1.38
CA PHE A 17 -38.28 -36.96 2.14
C PHE A 17 -37.18 -38.03 2.18
N PHE A 18 -37.52 -39.29 2.45
CA PHE A 18 -36.55 -40.40 2.42
C PHE A 18 -35.94 -40.61 1.02
N ILE A 19 -36.73 -40.52 -0.04
CA ILE A 19 -36.22 -40.61 -1.42
C ILE A 19 -35.22 -39.48 -1.71
N GLY A 20 -35.49 -38.24 -1.27
CA GLY A 20 -34.55 -37.12 -1.41
C GLY A 20 -33.23 -37.30 -0.66
N VAL A 21 -33.27 -37.85 0.56
CA VAL A 21 -32.06 -38.15 1.36
C VAL A 21 -31.24 -39.29 0.74
N VAL A 22 -31.89 -40.31 0.20
CA VAL A 22 -31.19 -41.41 -0.52
C VAL A 22 -30.58 -40.91 -1.82
N PHE A 23 -31.27 -40.06 -2.59
CA PHE A 23 -30.71 -39.50 -3.83
C PHE A 23 -29.50 -38.59 -3.57
N THR A 24 -29.59 -37.70 -2.57
CA THR A 24 -28.49 -36.79 -2.22
C THR A 24 -27.26 -37.54 -1.67
N THR A 25 -27.45 -38.57 -0.85
CA THR A 25 -26.34 -39.41 -0.37
C THR A 25 -25.69 -40.20 -1.52
N ILE A 26 -26.46 -40.78 -2.45
CA ILE A 26 -25.91 -41.47 -3.64
C ILE A 26 -25.11 -40.50 -4.54
N VAL A 27 -25.58 -39.27 -4.75
CA VAL A 27 -24.86 -38.25 -5.55
C VAL A 27 -23.54 -37.86 -4.88
N VAL A 28 -23.53 -37.61 -3.57
CA VAL A 28 -22.31 -37.28 -2.82
C VAL A 28 -21.31 -38.45 -2.87
N TRP A 29 -21.76 -39.69 -2.65
CA TRP A 29 -20.90 -40.88 -2.71
C TRP A 29 -20.34 -41.14 -4.11
N SER A 30 -21.12 -40.85 -5.16
CA SER A 30 -20.66 -40.98 -6.55
C SER A 30 -19.59 -39.94 -6.91
N TRP A 31 -19.73 -38.72 -6.37
CA TRP A 31 -18.78 -37.62 -6.56
C TRP A 31 -17.43 -37.91 -5.88
N GLU A 32 -17.42 -38.45 -4.65
CA GLU A 32 -16.18 -38.86 -3.97
C GLU A 32 -15.45 -40.03 -4.65
N LYS A 33 -16.15 -40.86 -5.44
CA LYS A 33 -15.63 -42.11 -6.01
C LYS A 33 -15.17 -42.01 -7.48
N THR A 34 -15.36 -40.88 -8.17
CA THR A 34 -14.99 -40.75 -9.60
C THR A 34 -14.20 -39.47 -9.93
N PRO A 35 -12.85 -39.53 -9.99
CA PRO A 35 -12.02 -38.42 -10.45
C PRO A 35 -11.97 -38.38 -11.99
N LEU A 36 -13.10 -38.11 -12.64
CA LEU A 36 -13.25 -38.16 -14.10
C LEU A 36 -13.30 -36.77 -14.76
N LEU A 37 -12.33 -35.90 -14.43
CA LEU A 37 -12.09 -34.63 -15.15
C LEU A 37 -10.69 -34.03 -14.92
N THR A 38 -9.64 -34.85 -15.02
CA THR A 38 -8.23 -34.42 -14.92
C THR A 38 -7.38 -34.69 -16.19
N THR A 39 -7.99 -35.19 -17.27
CA THR A 39 -7.29 -35.63 -18.50
C THR A 39 -7.48 -34.72 -19.73
N LEU A 40 -8.01 -33.50 -19.56
CA LEU A 40 -8.15 -32.49 -20.64
C LEU A 40 -7.53 -31.13 -20.29
N LEU A 41 -6.42 -31.14 -19.55
CA LEU A 41 -5.53 -29.99 -19.42
C LEU A 41 -4.27 -30.24 -20.29
N PRO A 42 -3.98 -29.41 -21.31
CA PRO A 42 -2.73 -29.51 -22.05
C PRO A 42 -1.56 -29.11 -21.15
N SER A 43 -0.39 -29.71 -21.38
CA SER A 43 0.82 -29.39 -20.62
C SER A 43 1.18 -27.91 -20.74
N HIS A 44 1.65 -27.32 -19.64
CA HIS A 44 1.84 -25.87 -19.46
C HIS A 44 3.03 -25.27 -20.26
N SER A 45 3.45 -25.93 -21.34
CA SER A 45 4.63 -25.65 -22.16
C SER A 45 4.35 -25.07 -23.54
N GLN A 46 3.08 -24.92 -23.96
CA GLN A 46 2.71 -24.47 -25.32
C GLN A 46 2.09 -23.06 -25.43
N VAL A 47 1.98 -22.29 -24.35
CA VAL A 47 1.39 -20.92 -24.38
C VAL A 47 2.45 -19.82 -24.54
N MET A 48 3.74 -20.17 -24.73
CA MET A 48 4.84 -19.20 -24.86
C MET A 48 5.38 -19.04 -26.30
N GLN A 49 4.47 -18.89 -27.27
CA GLN A 49 4.78 -18.32 -28.58
C GLN A 49 3.64 -17.38 -29.00
N LEU A 50 3.95 -16.07 -29.13
CA LEU A 50 3.34 -15.07 -30.04
C LEU A 50 3.57 -13.62 -29.54
N PHE A 51 4.84 -13.22 -29.52
CA PHE A 51 5.28 -11.86 -29.84
C PHE A 51 6.55 -11.99 -30.72
N PRO A 52 6.83 -11.07 -31.64
CA PRO A 52 7.96 -11.24 -32.56
C PRO A 52 9.27 -11.31 -31.80
N ALA A 53 10.02 -12.39 -32.00
CA ALA A 53 11.38 -12.48 -31.51
C ALA A 53 12.23 -11.42 -32.21
N VAL A 54 12.85 -10.54 -31.43
CA VAL A 54 13.94 -9.70 -31.95
C VAL A 54 15.11 -10.62 -32.21
N GLU A 55 15.35 -10.94 -33.49
CA GLU A 55 16.40 -11.85 -33.92
C GLU A 55 17.78 -11.17 -33.77
N VAL A 56 18.35 -11.22 -32.56
CA VAL A 56 19.72 -10.76 -32.30
C VAL A 56 20.69 -11.76 -32.94
N LYS A 57 21.07 -11.52 -34.19
CA LYS A 57 22.14 -12.25 -34.87
C LYS A 57 23.50 -11.89 -34.25
N VAL A 58 23.91 -12.71 -33.27
CA VAL A 58 25.31 -12.77 -32.84
C VAL A 58 26.14 -13.32 -33.99
N LYS A 59 26.82 -12.45 -34.74
CA LYS A 59 27.88 -12.86 -35.65
C LYS A 59 29.11 -13.25 -34.83
N GLN A 60 29.47 -14.54 -34.87
CA GLN A 60 30.84 -14.94 -34.55
C GLN A 60 31.79 -14.26 -35.53
N GLY A 61 32.92 -13.76 -35.02
CA GLY A 61 33.87 -13.00 -35.83
C GLY A 61 34.62 -13.87 -36.83
N THR A 62 34.83 -13.32 -38.02
CA THR A 62 35.95 -13.68 -38.91
C THR A 62 36.37 -12.43 -39.66
N GLN A 63 37.67 -12.29 -39.92
CA GLN A 63 38.28 -11.04 -40.41
C GLN A 63 37.84 -10.69 -41.84
N SER A 64 37.53 -9.42 -42.12
CA SER A 64 38.36 -8.59 -43.02
C SER A 64 37.81 -7.16 -43.23
N LYS A 65 38.72 -6.20 -43.13
CA LYS A 65 38.92 -4.98 -43.94
C LYS A 65 37.75 -4.11 -44.49
N ASP A 66 37.93 -2.82 -44.20
CA ASP A 66 37.81 -1.63 -45.07
C ASP A 66 36.44 -0.93 -45.30
N ASP A 67 36.51 0.40 -45.10
CA ASP A 67 35.79 1.54 -45.70
C ASP A 67 34.33 1.97 -45.35
N PHE A 68 34.25 3.08 -44.60
CA PHE A 68 33.43 4.31 -44.84
C PHE A 68 31.98 4.24 -45.37
N ARG A 69 30.99 4.68 -44.53
CA ARG A 69 30.26 5.99 -44.66
C ARG A 69 29.05 6.15 -43.73
N GLU A 70 28.71 7.42 -43.45
CA GLU A 70 27.52 7.87 -42.72
C GLU A 70 26.20 7.65 -43.48
N ALA A 71 25.11 7.49 -42.74
CA ALA A 71 23.75 7.84 -43.18
C ALA A 71 22.85 8.16 -41.98
N GLU A 72 22.42 9.43 -41.86
CA GLU A 72 21.30 9.82 -40.98
C GLU A 72 19.99 9.18 -41.44
N VAL A 73 19.13 8.79 -40.50
CA VAL A 73 17.72 8.49 -40.79
C VAL A 73 16.82 9.15 -39.72
N VAL A 74 16.18 10.24 -40.12
CA VAL A 74 15.16 10.95 -39.33
C VAL A 74 13.77 10.33 -39.60
N PRO A 75 13.04 9.84 -38.58
CA PRO A 75 11.64 9.48 -38.72
C PRO A 75 10.75 10.70 -38.42
N ASN A 76 10.27 11.35 -39.49
CA ASN A 76 9.37 12.49 -39.41
C ASN A 76 7.93 12.03 -39.11
N VAL A 77 7.34 12.43 -37.97
CA VAL A 77 5.94 12.09 -37.62
C VAL A 77 5.18 13.36 -37.21
N THR A 78 4.42 13.90 -38.16
CA THR A 78 3.50 15.03 -37.95
C THR A 78 2.22 14.59 -37.24
N TYR A 79 1.89 15.27 -36.13
CA TYR A 79 0.58 15.19 -35.48
C TYR A 79 -0.34 16.34 -35.94
N PRO A 80 -1.63 16.10 -36.21
CA PRO A 80 -2.57 17.17 -36.52
C PRO A 80 -2.94 17.97 -35.25
N VAL A 81 -2.65 19.27 -35.26
CA VAL A 81 -3.10 20.20 -34.21
C VAL A 81 -4.50 20.71 -34.55
N SER A 82 -5.50 20.34 -33.76
CA SER A 82 -6.84 20.94 -33.83
C SER A 82 -6.99 22.05 -32.78
N SER A 83 -6.77 23.29 -33.19
CA SER A 83 -7.08 24.49 -32.41
C SER A 83 -8.60 24.68 -32.31
N ILE A 84 -9.12 24.86 -31.08
CA ILE A 84 -10.50 25.34 -30.85
C ILE A 84 -10.44 26.61 -30.02
N ASN A 85 -10.99 27.69 -30.58
CA ASN A 85 -11.09 28.99 -29.93
C ASN A 85 -12.16 28.99 -28.83
N ALA A 86 -11.88 29.69 -27.73
CA ALA A 86 -12.89 30.04 -26.73
C ALA A 86 -13.56 31.38 -27.11
N PRO A 87 -14.89 31.51 -26.94
CA PRO A 87 -15.56 32.80 -26.87
C PRO A 87 -15.90 33.18 -25.42
N SER A 88 -15.62 34.43 -25.06
CA SER A 88 -16.00 35.06 -23.79
C SER A 88 -17.02 36.17 -24.03
N ILE A 89 -18.21 36.13 -23.41
CA ILE A 89 -19.10 37.30 -23.21
C ILE A 89 -19.74 37.22 -21.82
N LEU A 90 -19.97 38.38 -21.21
CA LEU A 90 -20.57 38.60 -19.89
C LEU A 90 -22.12 38.62 -19.92
N GLY A 91 -22.74 38.51 -18.74
CA GLY A 91 -23.68 39.56 -18.32
C GLY A 91 -25.11 39.17 -17.91
N GLU A 92 -25.46 39.65 -16.71
CA GLU A 92 -26.80 40.06 -16.23
C GLU A 92 -27.86 39.04 -15.76
N GLU A 93 -28.87 39.62 -15.10
CA GLU A 93 -29.60 39.10 -13.94
C GLU A 93 -31.09 38.82 -14.23
N GLY A 94 -31.80 38.22 -13.27
CA GLY A 94 -33.17 38.67 -12.98
C GLY A 94 -34.32 37.65 -13.02
N LEU A 95 -34.90 37.45 -11.84
CA LEU A 95 -36.34 37.37 -11.53
C LEU A 95 -37.18 36.06 -11.68
N VAL A 96 -37.42 35.47 -10.51
CA VAL A 96 -38.65 34.87 -9.90
C VAL A 96 -39.95 34.76 -10.72
N ASP A 97 -40.54 33.53 -10.78
CA ASP A 97 -41.85 33.14 -10.20
C ASP A 97 -42.17 31.65 -10.50
N LEU A 98 -42.36 30.79 -9.50
CA LEU A 98 -43.65 30.38 -8.88
C LEU A 98 -44.68 29.76 -9.86
N ILE A 99 -44.91 28.44 -9.71
CA ILE A 99 -46.24 27.81 -9.54
C ILE A 99 -46.10 26.31 -9.17
N SER A 100 -46.93 25.91 -8.21
CA SER A 100 -47.39 24.56 -7.85
C SER A 100 -48.86 24.75 -7.43
N PRO A 101 -49.76 23.74 -7.33
CA PRO A 101 -49.47 22.33 -6.99
C PRO A 101 -50.34 21.25 -7.69
N SER A 102 -50.11 19.96 -7.39
CA SER A 102 -51.19 19.07 -6.90
C SER A 102 -50.64 17.75 -6.34
N THR A 103 -51.37 17.16 -5.41
CA THR A 103 -50.99 16.01 -4.55
C THR A 103 -51.50 14.66 -5.06
N SER A 104 -50.73 13.59 -4.84
CA SER A 104 -51.29 12.27 -4.47
C SER A 104 -50.26 11.43 -3.69
N SER A 105 -50.74 10.62 -2.74
CA SER A 105 -49.92 9.74 -1.87
C SER A 105 -50.67 8.41 -1.66
N PRO A 106 -50.17 7.43 -0.87
CA PRO A 106 -49.26 6.41 -1.38
C PRO A 106 -49.75 4.96 -1.10
N ILE A 107 -49.05 3.95 -1.61
CA ILE A 107 -49.21 2.55 -1.18
C ILE A 107 -47.83 1.91 -0.87
N ASN A 108 -47.76 1.30 0.32
CA ASN A 108 -46.68 0.55 0.97
C ASN A 108 -46.52 -0.88 0.37
N THR A 109 -45.52 -1.76 0.60
CA THR A 109 -44.29 -1.92 1.44
C THR A 109 -43.60 -3.23 0.95
N PRO A 110 -42.54 -3.81 1.57
CA PRO A 110 -41.57 -3.30 2.56
C PRO A 110 -40.10 -3.48 2.14
N SER A 111 -39.20 -2.79 2.86
CA SER A 111 -37.80 -3.21 3.06
C SER A 111 -37.60 -3.52 4.54
N LEU A 112 -36.81 -4.54 4.90
CA LEU A 112 -36.54 -4.88 6.29
C LEU A 112 -35.36 -4.05 6.84
N ASP A 113 -35.67 -3.17 7.79
CA ASP A 113 -34.72 -2.73 8.82
C ASP A 113 -35.01 -3.48 10.13
N ILE A 114 -33.96 -3.78 10.91
CA ILE A 114 -34.08 -4.12 12.33
C ILE A 114 -33.20 -3.15 13.10
N HIS A 115 -33.82 -2.49 14.08
CA HIS A 115 -33.20 -1.52 14.97
C HIS A 115 -33.41 -1.96 16.43
N GLY A 116 -32.56 -1.47 17.34
CA GLY A 116 -32.66 -1.71 18.78
C GLY A 116 -31.30 -2.02 19.43
N GLY A 117 -30.84 -1.27 20.42
CA GLY A 117 -31.37 0.00 20.94
C GLY A 117 -30.61 0.46 22.18
N GLU A 118 -30.45 1.78 22.33
CA GLU A 118 -30.28 2.57 23.58
C GLU A 118 -29.18 2.17 24.59
N SER A 119 -28.63 3.07 25.42
CA SER A 119 -29.16 4.34 25.93
C SER A 119 -28.05 5.39 26.15
N SER A 120 -28.46 6.66 26.25
CA SER A 120 -27.62 7.73 26.79
C SER A 120 -27.95 7.98 28.25
N SER A 121 -26.94 8.24 29.09
CA SER A 121 -27.13 8.96 30.35
C SER A 121 -26.14 10.12 30.45
N THR A 122 -26.68 11.30 30.70
CA THR A 122 -25.94 12.51 31.04
C THR A 122 -25.98 12.66 32.56
N SER A 123 -24.84 12.92 33.21
CA SER A 123 -24.82 13.48 34.57
C SER A 123 -23.62 14.40 34.76
N GLN A 124 -23.83 15.41 35.61
CA GLN A 124 -23.01 16.62 35.69
C GLN A 124 -21.84 16.50 36.67
N GLU A 125 -20.97 17.50 36.63
CA GLU A 125 -19.99 17.79 37.68
C GLU A 125 -20.64 17.89 39.07
N ASN A 126 -19.87 17.55 40.10
CA ASN A 126 -19.94 18.27 41.36
C ASN A 126 -18.59 18.18 42.10
N HIS A 127 -18.13 19.33 42.59
CA HIS A 127 -17.04 19.41 43.54
C HIS A 127 -17.46 18.77 44.87
N HIS A 128 -16.54 18.07 45.54
CA HIS A 128 -16.46 18.23 46.99
C HIS A 128 -15.02 18.08 47.51
N GLU A 129 -14.72 18.91 48.51
CA GLU A 129 -13.43 19.11 49.14
C GLU A 129 -13.51 18.54 50.55
N SER A 130 -12.46 17.84 51.03
CA SER A 130 -12.31 17.53 52.46
C SER A 130 -10.86 17.21 52.79
N THR A 131 -10.43 17.68 53.96
CA THR A 131 -9.03 17.87 54.33
C THR A 131 -8.55 16.91 55.44
N THR A 132 -7.24 16.61 55.39
CA THR A 132 -6.30 16.38 56.53
C THR A 132 -6.54 15.26 57.55
N ASN A 133 -5.59 14.30 57.62
CA ASN A 133 -4.56 14.19 58.70
C ASN A 133 -3.60 13.02 58.38
N ILE A 134 -2.33 13.27 58.00
CA ILE A 134 -1.12 13.34 58.85
C ILE A 134 -0.85 12.07 59.69
N ILE A 135 0.18 11.28 59.29
CA ILE A 135 1.26 10.76 60.16
C ILE A 135 2.57 10.77 59.34
N GLU A 136 3.68 11.12 59.99
CA GLU A 136 5.01 11.37 59.39
C GLU A 136 5.90 10.12 59.32
N LYS A 137 6.87 10.07 58.38
CA LYS A 137 8.31 10.28 58.70
C LYS A 137 9.20 10.38 57.46
N PRO A 138 10.37 11.06 57.54
CA PRO A 138 11.17 11.45 56.37
C PRO A 138 12.41 10.58 56.14
N PHE A 139 13.02 10.72 54.96
CA PHE A 139 14.48 10.57 54.81
C PHE A 139 15.02 11.63 53.85
N SER A 140 16.17 12.21 54.19
CA SER A 140 16.72 13.42 53.59
C SER A 140 17.75 13.15 52.49
N SER A 141 17.79 14.05 51.51
CA SER A 141 18.93 14.29 50.62
C SER A 141 20.01 15.11 51.32
N GLU A 142 21.29 14.90 50.99
CA GLU A 142 22.27 15.98 51.09
C GLU A 142 23.44 15.81 50.10
N VAL A 143 24.05 16.93 49.74
CA VAL A 143 25.15 17.08 48.75
C VAL A 143 26.19 18.00 49.38
N SER A 144 27.49 17.71 49.18
CA SER A 144 28.54 18.76 49.27
C SER A 144 29.85 18.35 48.60
N GLU A 145 30.40 19.27 47.81
CA GLU A 145 31.81 19.34 47.44
C GLU A 145 32.52 20.35 48.36
N LYS A 146 33.82 20.18 48.68
CA LYS A 146 34.93 20.79 47.89
C LYS A 146 36.33 20.68 48.55
N SER A 147 37.31 20.30 47.73
CA SER A 147 38.68 20.85 47.63
C SER A 147 39.62 20.93 48.87
N THR A 148 40.77 20.24 48.78
CA THR A 148 42.10 20.90 48.75
C THR A 148 43.20 19.98 48.19
N ASN A 149 44.25 20.58 47.62
CA ASN A 149 45.47 19.98 47.03
C ASN A 149 46.66 20.82 47.55
N PRO A 150 47.94 20.37 47.62
CA PRO A 150 48.81 20.36 46.42
C PRO A 150 50.07 19.42 46.41
N ILE A 151 50.88 19.57 45.33
CA ILE A 151 52.35 19.29 45.16
C ILE A 151 52.78 18.01 44.36
N SER A 152 53.84 18.20 43.57
CA SER A 152 54.14 17.74 42.20
C SER A 152 55.34 16.78 41.98
N ASN A 153 55.31 16.04 40.85
CA ASN A 153 56.43 15.62 39.95
C ASN A 153 57.49 14.57 40.41
N PRO A 154 58.31 13.95 39.52
CA PRO A 154 58.35 13.94 38.03
C PRO A 154 58.34 12.52 37.33
N PRO A 155 58.33 12.42 35.98
CA PRO A 155 58.32 11.14 35.23
C PRO A 155 59.71 10.61 34.79
N LYS A 156 59.79 9.34 34.33
CA LYS A 156 61.00 8.69 33.79
C LYS A 156 60.91 8.36 32.29
N GLN A 157 62.08 8.22 31.66
CA GLN A 157 62.37 8.25 30.21
C GLN A 157 62.40 6.87 29.53
N GLN A 158 62.24 6.85 28.19
CA GLN A 158 62.93 6.04 27.16
C GLN A 158 62.16 6.17 25.80
N LEU A 159 62.73 6.04 24.60
CA LEU A 159 64.06 6.36 24.04
C LEU A 159 63.88 6.43 22.48
N LEU A 160 64.76 7.10 21.74
CA LEU A 160 64.79 7.15 20.25
C LEU A 160 66.04 6.37 19.76
N GLU A 161 66.30 5.98 18.50
CA GLU A 161 65.79 6.25 17.12
C GLU A 161 65.74 4.88 16.33
N PRO A 162 65.55 4.74 14.98
CA PRO A 162 65.37 5.71 13.88
C PRO A 162 64.25 5.40 12.84
N VAL A 163 64.09 6.34 11.89
CA VAL A 163 63.26 6.26 10.68
C VAL A 163 64.03 5.58 9.53
N SER A 164 63.37 4.73 8.74
CA SER A 164 63.84 4.30 7.41
C SER A 164 62.78 4.56 6.35
N SER A 165 63.14 5.34 5.34
CA SER A 165 62.30 5.69 4.18
C SER A 165 62.37 4.60 3.10
N GLU A 166 61.23 4.06 2.69
CA GLU A 166 61.15 3.22 1.49
C GLU A 166 60.23 3.83 0.42
N VAL A 167 60.84 3.92 -0.76
CA VAL A 167 60.45 4.54 -2.02
C VAL A 167 59.06 4.16 -2.51
N GLU A 168 58.31 5.15 -3.01
CA GLU A 168 57.10 4.93 -3.82
C GLU A 168 57.48 4.32 -5.18
N THR A 169 56.84 3.22 -5.57
CA THR A 169 56.86 2.70 -6.95
C THR A 169 55.48 2.90 -7.59
N GLU A 170 55.45 3.69 -8.66
CA GLU A 170 54.25 3.90 -9.48
C GLU A 170 53.84 2.60 -10.19
N ASP A 171 52.79 1.94 -9.69
CA ASP A 171 52.15 0.84 -10.42
C ASP A 171 51.02 1.37 -11.33
N ASN A 172 51.08 0.95 -12.58
CA ASN A 172 50.27 1.49 -13.67
C ASN A 172 48.78 1.17 -13.48
N VAL A 173 47.98 2.17 -13.13
CA VAL A 173 46.51 2.06 -13.13
C VAL A 173 46.03 1.98 -14.58
N ALA A 174 45.82 0.75 -15.07
CA ALA A 174 45.08 0.50 -16.29
C ALA A 174 43.69 1.17 -16.19
N PRO A 175 43.13 1.73 -17.28
CA PRO A 175 41.85 2.42 -17.20
C PRO A 175 40.79 1.44 -16.71
N MET A 176 40.21 1.70 -15.53
CA MET A 176 39.03 0.97 -15.09
C MET A 176 37.96 1.17 -16.16
N ALA A 177 37.63 0.10 -16.88
CA ALA A 177 36.45 0.07 -17.71
C ALA A 177 35.26 0.51 -16.86
N ASN A 178 34.37 1.34 -17.41
CA ASN A 178 33.15 1.77 -16.74
C ASN A 178 32.36 0.52 -16.31
N VAL A 179 32.54 0.10 -15.06
CA VAL A 179 31.61 -0.78 -14.39
C VAL A 179 30.37 0.07 -14.21
N GLU A 180 29.38 -0.11 -15.08
CA GLU A 180 28.01 0.29 -14.78
C GLU A 180 27.70 -0.27 -13.39
N THR A 181 27.61 0.62 -12.40
CA THR A 181 27.32 0.21 -11.03
C THR A 181 25.91 -0.36 -11.04
N GLN A 182 25.82 -1.69 -11.07
CA GLN A 182 24.57 -2.42 -11.18
C GLN A 182 23.59 -1.88 -10.13
N ALA A 183 22.43 -1.42 -10.60
CA ALA A 183 21.46 -0.78 -9.73
C ALA A 183 21.09 -1.72 -8.57
N CYS A 184 21.26 -1.23 -7.34
CA CYS A 184 21.04 -2.00 -6.13
C CYS A 184 19.64 -2.65 -6.11
N ASN A 185 19.61 -3.98 -5.90
CA ASN A 185 18.37 -4.71 -5.64
C ASN A 185 18.06 -4.72 -4.13
N PHE A 186 17.35 -3.69 -3.66
CA PHE A 186 16.89 -3.58 -2.27
C PHE A 186 15.94 -4.71 -1.83
N GLY A 187 15.30 -5.42 -2.77
CA GLY A 187 14.41 -6.56 -2.50
C GLY A 187 15.12 -7.88 -2.23
N LYS A 188 16.44 -7.96 -2.45
CA LYS A 188 17.30 -9.12 -2.21
C LYS A 188 18.13 -8.93 -0.94
N GLY A 189 18.09 -9.88 -0.03
CA GLY A 189 18.60 -9.68 1.34
C GLY A 189 18.11 -10.72 2.32
N LYS A 190 18.21 -10.38 3.62
CA LYS A 190 17.76 -11.23 4.72
C LYS A 190 17.14 -10.42 5.86
N TRP A 191 16.21 -11.05 6.58
CA TRP A 191 15.71 -10.60 7.86
C TRP A 191 16.69 -11.00 8.97
N VAL A 192 17.10 -10.02 9.77
CA VAL A 192 17.95 -10.19 10.95
C VAL A 192 17.25 -9.65 12.18
N ILE A 193 17.60 -10.15 13.37
CA ILE A 193 17.10 -9.60 14.64
C ILE A 193 17.87 -8.31 14.94
N ASP A 194 17.15 -7.24 15.24
CA ASP A 194 17.70 -5.97 15.72
C ASP A 194 17.10 -5.64 17.10
N ASN A 195 17.98 -5.41 18.09
CA ASN A 195 17.57 -5.11 19.46
C ASN A 195 17.10 -3.66 19.64
N ASN A 196 17.32 -2.78 18.65
CA ASN A 196 16.85 -1.39 18.65
C ASN A 196 15.41 -1.23 18.12
N ARG A 197 14.68 -2.34 17.94
CA ARG A 197 13.32 -2.36 17.38
C ARG A 197 12.23 -2.65 18.42
N PRO A 198 10.98 -2.20 18.18
CA PRO A 198 10.49 -1.44 17.02
C PRO A 198 10.98 0.03 16.98
N LEU A 199 10.89 0.67 15.82
CA LEU A 199 11.29 2.08 15.61
C LEU A 199 10.41 3.09 16.38
N TYR A 200 9.24 2.65 16.86
CA TYR A 200 8.33 3.44 17.69
C TYR A 200 7.46 2.51 18.55
N SER A 201 6.89 3.04 19.63
CA SER A 201 5.97 2.26 20.47
C SER A 201 4.62 2.05 19.78
N GLY A 202 4.24 0.79 19.55
CA GLY A 202 2.91 0.46 19.02
C GLY A 202 1.74 0.79 19.95
N PHE A 203 2.01 1.12 21.23
CA PHE A 203 1.02 1.69 22.14
C PHE A 203 0.87 3.21 21.98
N GLY A 204 1.90 3.91 21.49
CA GLY A 204 1.98 5.37 21.46
C GLY A 204 1.22 6.00 20.30
N CYS A 205 1.35 5.46 19.08
CA CYS A 205 1.01 6.13 17.81
C CYS A 205 -0.49 6.37 17.50
N LYS A 206 -1.29 6.70 18.50
CA LYS A 206 -2.75 6.86 18.42
C LYS A 206 -3.20 8.00 17.50
N GLN A 207 -2.40 9.07 17.38
CA GLN A 207 -2.71 10.22 16.53
C GLN A 207 -2.69 9.86 15.02
N TRP A 208 -1.79 8.96 14.61
CA TRP A 208 -1.53 8.68 13.20
C TRP A 208 -2.02 7.31 12.75
N LEU A 209 -2.02 6.31 13.64
CA LEU A 209 -2.35 4.92 13.32
C LEU A 209 -3.84 4.61 13.48
N SER A 210 -4.43 3.96 12.48
CA SER A 210 -5.78 3.39 12.61
C SER A 210 -5.78 2.28 13.66
N GLY A 211 -6.64 2.36 14.68
CA GLY A 211 -6.78 1.32 15.71
C GLY A 211 -7.08 -0.09 15.15
N MET A 212 -7.62 -0.19 13.94
CA MET A 212 -7.80 -1.44 13.20
C MET A 212 -6.49 -2.20 12.91
N TRP A 213 -5.34 -1.51 12.95
CA TRP A 213 -4.02 -2.03 12.57
C TRP A 213 -3.00 -1.95 13.74
N ALA A 214 -3.40 -1.35 14.86
CA ALA A 214 -2.59 -1.20 16.06
C ALA A 214 -2.68 -2.46 16.93
N CYS A 215 -2.02 -3.56 16.52
CA CYS A 215 -2.15 -4.86 17.18
C CYS A 215 -1.73 -4.85 18.67
N ARG A 216 -0.85 -3.93 19.08
CA ARG A 216 -0.52 -3.68 20.50
C ARG A 216 -1.72 -3.20 21.34
N LEU A 217 -2.75 -2.61 20.72
CA LEU A 217 -4.00 -2.20 21.36
C LEU A 217 -5.09 -3.28 21.31
N THR A 218 -4.70 -4.54 21.07
CA THR A 218 -5.59 -5.70 20.99
C THR A 218 -5.10 -6.82 21.92
N GLN A 219 -5.75 -7.98 21.86
CA GLN A 219 -5.46 -9.17 22.66
C GLN A 219 -4.28 -9.99 22.10
N ARG A 220 -3.52 -9.45 21.14
CA ARG A 220 -2.27 -10.07 20.67
C ARG A 220 -1.19 -10.03 21.76
N THR A 221 -0.39 -11.08 21.84
CA THR A 221 0.67 -11.22 22.85
C THR A 221 2.04 -11.56 22.24
N ASP A 222 2.05 -12.16 21.05
CA ASP A 222 3.24 -12.47 20.28
C ASP A 222 3.68 -11.25 19.45
N PHE A 223 4.74 -10.57 19.91
CA PHE A 223 5.29 -9.37 19.24
C PHE A 223 6.75 -9.57 18.77
N GLY A 224 7.21 -10.82 18.64
CA GLY A 224 8.57 -11.12 18.19
C GLY A 224 8.88 -10.59 16.78
N TYR A 225 7.86 -10.50 15.92
CA TYR A 225 7.94 -10.01 14.54
C TYR A 225 8.38 -8.55 14.43
N GLU A 226 8.13 -7.74 15.46
CA GLU A 226 8.54 -6.32 15.51
C GLU A 226 10.06 -6.17 15.54
N LYS A 227 10.79 -7.18 16.03
CA LYS A 227 12.27 -7.15 16.18
C LYS A 227 13.06 -7.43 14.90
N LEU A 228 12.38 -7.74 13.80
CA LEU A 228 13.06 -8.10 12.55
C LEU A 228 13.35 -6.87 11.68
N LYS A 229 14.59 -6.76 11.24
CA LYS A 229 15.14 -5.76 10.32
C LYS A 229 15.51 -6.38 9.00
N TRP A 230 15.22 -5.69 7.90
CA TRP A 230 15.70 -6.10 6.60
C TRP A 230 17.13 -5.63 6.37
N GLN A 231 17.99 -6.54 5.92
CA GLN A 231 19.35 -6.26 5.50
C GLN A 231 19.50 -6.68 4.03
N PRO A 232 19.51 -5.72 3.08
CA PRO A 232 19.85 -5.98 1.69
C PRO A 232 21.21 -6.69 1.56
N LYS A 233 21.34 -7.58 0.57
CA LYS A 233 22.56 -8.40 0.43
C LYS A 233 23.72 -7.65 -0.20
N ASP A 234 23.44 -6.98 -1.31
CA ASP A 234 24.45 -6.37 -2.19
C ASP A 234 24.39 -4.83 -2.16
N CYS A 235 23.77 -4.26 -1.12
CA CYS A 235 23.52 -2.83 -1.01
C CYS A 235 23.83 -2.30 0.38
N LYS A 236 24.42 -1.11 0.44
CA LYS A 236 24.43 -0.32 1.67
C LYS A 236 23.06 0.33 1.87
N MET A 237 22.43 0.04 3.01
CA MET A 237 21.22 0.70 3.47
C MET A 237 21.51 1.27 4.86
N ASP A 238 21.49 2.60 4.98
CA ASP A 238 21.66 3.26 6.27
C ASP A 238 20.39 3.09 7.14
N ASP A 239 20.56 3.01 8.45
CA ASP A 239 19.46 2.88 9.40
C ASP A 239 18.52 4.10 9.32
N PHE A 240 17.21 3.85 9.42
CA PHE A 240 16.23 4.92 9.31
C PHE A 240 16.39 5.93 10.44
N ASN A 241 16.52 7.20 10.08
CA ASN A 241 16.63 8.30 11.03
C ASN A 241 15.63 9.40 10.66
N ALA A 242 14.65 9.65 11.55
CA ALA A 242 13.57 10.61 11.30
C ALA A 242 14.07 12.03 11.02
N LEU A 243 15.10 12.49 11.73
CA LEU A 243 15.69 13.82 11.51
C LEU A 243 16.37 13.90 10.14
N GLN A 244 17.12 12.86 9.73
CA GLN A 244 17.70 12.82 8.38
C GLN A 244 16.64 12.76 7.29
N PHE A 245 15.57 11.97 7.47
CA PHE A 245 14.44 11.92 6.55
C PHE A 245 13.82 13.31 6.37
N LEU A 246 13.44 13.97 7.48
CA LEU A 246 12.82 15.30 7.45
C LEU A 246 13.77 16.36 6.86
N LYS A 247 15.08 16.25 7.08
CA LYS A 247 16.09 17.10 6.43
C LYS A 247 16.18 16.86 4.92
N ARG A 248 16.21 15.61 4.44
CA ARG A 248 16.18 15.28 3.00
C ARG A 248 14.89 15.75 2.34
N MET A 249 13.78 15.73 3.09
CA MET A 249 12.43 16.12 2.67
C MET A 249 12.06 17.56 3.03
N GLN A 250 13.02 18.40 3.42
CA GLN A 250 12.77 19.79 3.80
C GLN A 250 12.17 20.58 2.62
N HIS A 251 11.06 21.27 2.87
CA HIS A 251 10.21 21.98 1.90
C HIS A 251 9.58 21.11 0.78
N LYS A 252 9.65 19.77 0.89
CA LYS A 252 9.16 18.82 -0.13
C LYS A 252 7.82 18.19 0.29
N THR A 253 7.13 17.62 -0.71
CA THR A 253 5.90 16.84 -0.52
C THR A 253 6.09 15.38 -0.96
N LEU A 254 5.81 14.44 -0.06
CA LEU A 254 5.68 13.01 -0.34
C LEU A 254 4.19 12.63 -0.42
N ALA A 255 3.79 12.01 -1.53
CA ALA A 255 2.42 11.56 -1.77
C ALA A 255 2.36 10.03 -1.93
N PHE A 256 1.61 9.36 -1.06
CA PHE A 256 1.17 7.98 -1.25
C PHE A 256 -0.20 7.97 -1.93
N ILE A 257 -0.35 7.25 -3.04
CA ILE A 257 -1.64 7.14 -3.74
C ILE A 257 -1.92 5.67 -4.05
N GLY A 258 -3.03 5.16 -3.54
CA GLY A 258 -3.36 3.75 -3.74
C GLY A 258 -4.44 3.21 -2.81
N ASP A 259 -4.34 1.91 -2.51
CA ASP A 259 -5.28 1.17 -1.66
C ASP A 259 -4.96 1.26 -0.16
N SER A 260 -5.58 0.39 0.65
CA SER A 260 -5.40 0.33 2.10
C SER A 260 -3.98 0.03 2.55
N LEU A 261 -3.17 -0.67 1.74
CA LEU A 261 -1.77 -0.97 2.05
C LEU A 261 -0.86 0.22 1.77
N GLY A 262 -1.25 1.13 0.86
CA GLY A 262 -0.63 2.45 0.74
C GLY A 262 -0.91 3.32 1.96
N ARG A 263 -2.13 3.23 2.50
CA ARG A 263 -2.48 3.89 3.77
C ARG A 263 -1.70 3.31 4.95
N GLN A 264 -1.47 2.00 5.02
CA GLN A 264 -0.61 1.40 6.05
C GLN A 264 0.82 1.95 5.98
N GLN A 265 1.40 2.03 4.78
CA GLN A 265 2.74 2.59 4.59
C GLN A 265 2.80 4.07 5.01
N PHE A 266 1.80 4.87 4.65
CA PHE A 266 1.67 6.26 5.11
C PHE A 266 1.57 6.38 6.63
N GLN A 267 0.70 5.59 7.28
CA GLN A 267 0.52 5.66 8.75
C GLN A 267 1.77 5.18 9.49
N SER A 268 2.42 4.12 9.00
CA SER A 268 3.75 3.67 9.46
C SER A 268 4.78 4.80 9.39
N LEU A 269 4.91 5.49 8.25
CA LEU A 269 5.87 6.58 8.10
C LEU A 269 5.59 7.73 9.08
N MET A 270 4.32 8.11 9.25
CA MET A 270 3.95 9.12 10.25
C MET A 270 4.36 8.68 11.66
N CYS A 271 4.12 7.42 12.04
CA CYS A 271 4.56 6.89 13.33
C CYS A 271 6.08 6.92 13.52
N ILE A 272 6.85 6.45 12.53
CA ILE A 272 8.32 6.44 12.63
C ILE A 272 8.86 7.87 12.76
N LEU A 273 8.29 8.83 12.01
CA LEU A 273 8.74 10.22 12.03
C LEU A 273 8.38 10.99 13.31
N THR A 274 7.33 10.59 14.03
CA THR A 274 7.01 11.16 15.35
C THR A 274 7.55 10.35 16.53
N GLY A 275 8.27 9.24 16.28
CA GLY A 275 8.65 8.28 17.32
C GLY A 275 7.46 7.53 17.94
N GLY A 276 6.28 7.62 17.33
CA GLY A 276 5.00 7.15 17.86
C GLY A 276 4.33 8.14 18.81
N GLU A 277 4.88 9.33 19.03
CA GLU A 277 4.32 10.32 19.95
C GLU A 277 3.35 11.29 19.26
N GLU A 278 2.55 11.97 20.08
CA GLU A 278 1.74 13.11 19.63
C GLU A 278 2.63 14.33 19.35
N ARG A 279 2.34 15.05 18.25
CA ARG A 279 3.21 16.14 17.77
C ARG A 279 2.41 17.37 17.34
N TYR A 280 2.40 18.40 18.19
CA TYR A 280 1.74 19.68 17.91
C TYR A 280 2.44 20.50 16.80
N ASP A 281 3.67 20.18 16.44
CA ASP A 281 4.38 20.76 15.29
C ASP A 281 4.01 20.10 13.95
N VAL A 282 3.15 19.08 13.96
CA VAL A 282 2.56 18.46 12.76
C VAL A 282 1.12 18.95 12.60
N GLU A 283 0.85 19.68 11.52
CA GLU A 283 -0.47 20.27 11.22
C GLU A 283 -1.23 19.49 10.12
N ASP A 284 -2.56 19.45 10.22
CA ASP A 284 -3.42 18.91 9.15
C ASP A 284 -3.61 19.96 8.04
N VAL A 285 -3.11 19.64 6.85
CA VAL A 285 -3.22 20.45 5.62
C VAL A 285 -4.14 19.80 4.59
N GLY A 286 -4.95 18.81 4.95
CA GLY A 286 -5.84 18.06 4.07
C GLY A 286 -6.78 18.97 3.26
N LYS A 287 -7.25 20.07 3.85
CA LYS A 287 -8.08 21.09 3.16
C LYS A 287 -7.41 21.68 1.92
N LYS A 288 -6.08 21.86 1.92
CA LYS A 288 -5.32 22.37 0.75
C LYS A 288 -5.42 21.43 -0.45
N TYR A 289 -5.55 20.14 -0.19
CA TYR A 289 -5.64 19.07 -1.19
C TYR A 289 -7.09 18.63 -1.46
N GLY A 290 -8.09 19.27 -0.85
CA GLY A 290 -9.49 18.86 -0.95
C GLY A 290 -9.83 17.58 -0.16
N LEU A 291 -8.94 17.09 0.70
CA LEU A 291 -9.08 15.86 1.49
C LEU A 291 -9.96 16.07 2.74
N VAL A 292 -11.09 16.75 2.56
CA VAL A 292 -12.06 17.02 3.62
C VAL A 292 -13.08 15.88 3.66
N LYS A 293 -13.50 15.47 4.86
CA LYS A 293 -14.54 14.44 5.03
C LYS A 293 -15.87 14.96 4.46
N ALA A 294 -16.29 14.42 3.31
CA ALA A 294 -17.58 14.75 2.71
C ALA A 294 -18.77 14.36 3.62
N ARG A 295 -19.88 15.10 3.51
CA ARG A 295 -21.09 14.88 4.32
C ARG A 295 -21.65 13.48 4.08
N GLY A 296 -21.77 12.68 5.14
CA GLY A 296 -22.25 11.30 5.08
C GLY A 296 -21.17 10.25 4.82
N SER A 297 -19.97 10.62 4.38
CA SER A 297 -18.85 9.69 4.27
C SER A 297 -18.38 9.23 5.65
N VAL A 298 -17.93 7.98 5.78
CA VAL A 298 -17.39 7.44 7.04
C VAL A 298 -16.05 8.11 7.41
N ARG A 299 -15.22 8.40 6.40
CA ARG A 299 -13.87 8.97 6.50
C ARG A 299 -13.59 9.90 5.29
N PRO A 300 -12.57 10.78 5.34
CA PRO A 300 -12.09 11.46 4.14
C PRO A 300 -11.44 10.49 3.15
N ASP A 301 -11.30 10.94 1.91
CA ASP A 301 -10.61 10.21 0.82
C ASP A 301 -9.08 10.26 0.95
N GLY A 302 -8.55 10.86 2.03
CA GLY A 302 -7.13 10.94 2.29
C GLY A 302 -6.82 11.76 3.53
N TRP A 303 -5.52 11.95 3.78
CA TRP A 303 -4.98 12.83 4.83
C TRP A 303 -3.73 13.51 4.29
N ALA A 304 -3.43 14.71 4.75
CA ALA A 304 -2.16 15.39 4.46
C ALA A 304 -1.67 16.11 5.71
N TYR A 305 -0.47 15.78 6.15
CA TYR A 305 0.14 16.33 7.35
C TYR A 305 1.43 17.06 7.00
N ARG A 306 1.68 18.21 7.64
CA ARG A 306 2.87 19.02 7.41
C ARG A 306 3.66 19.23 8.69
N PHE A 307 4.91 18.81 8.69
CA PHE A 307 5.87 19.06 9.75
C PHE A 307 6.32 20.52 9.66
N ARG A 308 5.87 21.37 10.58
CA ARG A 308 6.15 22.82 10.56
C ARG A 308 7.66 23.16 10.53
N PRO A 309 8.55 22.50 11.31
CA PRO A 309 9.97 22.88 11.36
C PRO A 309 10.72 22.73 10.04
N THR A 310 10.36 21.73 9.21
CA THR A 310 10.99 21.47 7.92
C THR A 310 10.11 21.86 6.72
N ASN A 311 8.87 22.31 6.96
CA ASN A 311 7.83 22.49 5.93
C ASN A 311 7.60 21.22 5.06
N THR A 312 7.94 20.03 5.57
CA THR A 312 7.78 18.76 4.88
C THR A 312 6.30 18.34 4.93
N THR A 313 5.69 18.08 3.78
CA THR A 313 4.32 17.54 3.71
C THR A 313 4.35 16.06 3.36
N ILE A 314 3.57 15.25 4.08
CA ILE A 314 3.36 13.83 3.78
C ILE A 314 1.85 13.63 3.67
N LEU A 315 1.40 13.03 2.56
CA LEU A 315 -0.01 12.80 2.31
C LEU A 315 -0.31 11.41 1.79
N TYR A 316 -1.56 11.00 1.99
CA TYR A 316 -2.15 9.81 1.41
C TYR A 316 -3.47 10.17 0.71
N TYR A 317 -3.67 9.65 -0.50
CA TYR A 317 -4.95 9.69 -1.21
C TYR A 317 -5.43 8.28 -1.58
N TRP A 318 -6.71 8.01 -1.29
CA TRP A 318 -7.38 6.76 -1.59
C TRP A 318 -7.74 6.67 -3.08
N SER A 319 -7.00 5.84 -3.81
CA SER A 319 -7.35 5.45 -5.17
C SER A 319 -7.00 3.99 -5.38
N ALA A 320 -7.85 3.11 -4.85
CA ALA A 320 -7.55 1.68 -4.81
C ALA A 320 -7.43 1.01 -6.20
N SER A 321 -8.01 1.60 -7.25
CA SER A 321 -7.87 1.18 -8.64
C SER A 321 -6.82 1.96 -9.43
N LEU A 322 -6.30 3.09 -8.92
CA LEU A 322 -5.47 4.04 -9.67
C LEU A 322 -6.08 4.54 -11.01
N CYS A 323 -7.39 4.38 -11.19
CA CYS A 323 -8.13 4.89 -12.35
C CYS A 323 -8.70 6.28 -12.07
N ASP A 324 -8.97 7.03 -13.13
CA ASP A 324 -9.95 8.11 -13.08
C ASP A 324 -11.38 7.57 -12.95
N LEU A 325 -12.24 8.30 -12.23
CA LEU A 325 -13.60 7.88 -11.87
C LEU A 325 -14.60 9.01 -12.14
N ASP A 326 -15.22 9.00 -13.32
CA ASP A 326 -16.20 10.01 -13.72
C ASP A 326 -17.64 9.49 -13.50
N PRO A 327 -18.56 10.24 -12.88
CA PRO A 327 -19.97 9.84 -12.79
C PRO A 327 -20.61 9.81 -14.19
N ILE A 328 -21.22 8.68 -14.58
CA ILE A 328 -21.85 8.51 -15.90
C ILE A 328 -23.07 9.42 -16.08
N ASP A 329 -23.81 9.67 -14.99
CA ASP A 329 -24.89 10.64 -14.90
C ASP A 329 -24.63 11.54 -13.66
N PRO A 330 -23.98 12.70 -13.84
CA PRO A 330 -23.64 13.61 -12.74
C PRO A 330 -24.84 14.15 -11.96
N GLY A 331 -26.05 14.16 -12.54
CA GLY A 331 -27.27 14.60 -11.87
C GLY A 331 -27.81 13.56 -10.87
N ASN A 332 -27.44 12.30 -11.04
CA ASN A 332 -27.97 11.17 -10.30
C ASN A 332 -27.00 10.65 -9.24
N ARG A 333 -27.28 10.92 -7.96
CA ARG A 333 -26.48 10.45 -6.82
C ARG A 333 -26.32 8.92 -6.73
N SER A 334 -27.17 8.16 -7.42
CA SER A 334 -27.12 6.70 -7.50
C SER A 334 -26.42 6.15 -8.75
N THR A 335 -25.85 7.01 -9.60
CA THR A 335 -25.20 6.63 -10.86
C THR A 335 -24.08 5.59 -10.70
N PHE A 336 -23.76 4.93 -11.82
CA PHE A 336 -22.51 4.22 -12.03
C PHE A 336 -21.39 5.21 -12.39
N PHE A 337 -20.14 4.79 -12.18
CA PHE A 337 -18.95 5.57 -12.52
C PHE A 337 -18.18 4.90 -13.67
N ALA A 338 -17.74 5.72 -14.62
CA ALA A 338 -16.79 5.35 -15.65
C ALA A 338 -15.39 5.26 -15.01
N MET A 339 -14.91 4.02 -14.88
CA MET A 339 -13.57 3.70 -14.43
C MET A 339 -12.63 3.65 -15.63
N HIS A 340 -11.89 4.72 -15.84
CA HIS A 340 -10.98 4.89 -16.97
C HIS A 340 -9.67 4.14 -16.72
N LEU A 341 -9.52 2.98 -17.35
CA LEU A 341 -8.35 2.12 -17.18
C LEU A 341 -7.06 2.76 -17.71
N ASP A 342 -7.20 3.74 -18.61
CA ASP A 342 -6.18 4.44 -19.36
C ASP A 342 -5.81 5.82 -18.78
N ARG A 343 -6.47 6.26 -17.70
CA ARG A 343 -6.31 7.60 -17.13
C ARG A 343 -5.95 7.53 -15.65
N PRO A 344 -4.97 8.33 -15.18
CA PRO A 344 -4.68 8.48 -13.75
C PRO A 344 -5.84 9.18 -13.01
N PRO A 345 -5.93 9.04 -11.67
CA PRO A 345 -6.98 9.66 -10.88
C PRO A 345 -6.94 11.19 -10.98
N ALA A 346 -8.10 11.85 -11.04
CA ALA A 346 -8.23 13.31 -11.07
C ALA A 346 -7.38 14.04 -10.02
N PHE A 347 -7.28 13.49 -8.81
CA PHE A 347 -6.42 14.02 -7.74
C PHE A 347 -4.94 14.06 -8.15
N LEU A 348 -4.41 12.98 -8.72
CA LEU A 348 -3.01 12.92 -9.14
C LEU A 348 -2.75 13.91 -10.29
N LYS A 349 -3.62 13.95 -11.31
CA LYS A 349 -3.53 14.95 -12.39
C LYS A 349 -3.49 16.38 -11.88
N ARG A 350 -4.29 16.68 -10.85
CA ARG A 350 -4.42 18.03 -10.26
C ARG A 350 -3.22 18.45 -9.42
N PHE A 351 -2.59 17.52 -8.70
CA PHE A 351 -1.60 17.86 -7.65
C PHE A 351 -0.17 17.39 -7.92
N ILE A 352 0.09 16.62 -8.99
CA ILE A 352 1.44 16.07 -9.27
C ILE A 352 2.55 17.13 -9.32
N SER A 353 2.26 18.33 -9.82
CA SER A 353 3.22 19.46 -9.89
C SER A 353 3.70 19.97 -8.53
N GLY A 354 3.00 19.65 -7.43
CA GLY A 354 3.42 19.97 -6.07
C GLY A 354 4.18 18.83 -5.36
N PHE A 355 4.29 17.66 -5.99
CA PHE A 355 4.93 16.47 -5.40
C PHE A 355 6.41 16.43 -5.73
N HIS A 356 7.18 15.88 -4.79
CA HIS A 356 8.63 15.70 -4.91
C HIS A 356 9.00 14.22 -4.76
N VAL A 357 8.20 13.47 -4.01
CA VAL A 357 8.21 12.01 -4.02
C VAL A 357 6.78 11.51 -4.21
N LEU A 358 6.56 10.58 -5.13
CA LEU A 358 5.27 9.93 -5.39
C LEU A 358 5.44 8.42 -5.23
N VAL A 359 4.58 7.79 -4.44
CA VAL A 359 4.53 6.33 -4.26
C VAL A 359 3.13 5.85 -4.66
N LEU A 360 3.06 5.11 -5.77
CA LEU A 360 1.83 4.50 -6.26
C LEU A 360 1.73 3.03 -5.81
N ASN A 361 0.53 2.57 -5.46
CA ASN A 361 0.28 1.14 -5.26
C ASN A 361 -1.15 0.72 -5.58
N THR A 362 -1.35 -0.51 -6.08
CA THR A 362 -2.67 -1.14 -6.22
C THR A 362 -2.52 -2.66 -6.25
N GLY A 363 -3.56 -3.40 -5.85
CA GLY A 363 -3.53 -4.86 -5.84
C GLY A 363 -4.90 -5.45 -5.50
N HIS A 364 -5.09 -5.85 -4.24
CA HIS A 364 -6.21 -6.71 -3.79
C HIS A 364 -7.63 -6.14 -4.01
N HIS A 365 -7.74 -4.83 -4.26
CA HIS A 365 -9.02 -4.21 -4.63
C HIS A 365 -9.47 -4.50 -6.07
N TRP A 366 -8.58 -5.02 -6.93
CA TRP A 366 -8.95 -5.54 -8.26
C TRP A 366 -9.63 -6.91 -8.13
N ASN A 367 -10.91 -6.90 -7.76
CA ASN A 367 -11.78 -8.06 -7.80
C ASN A 367 -13.20 -7.65 -8.21
N ARG A 368 -13.95 -8.62 -8.76
CA ARG A 368 -15.30 -8.37 -9.32
C ARG A 368 -16.28 -7.84 -8.26
N GLY A 369 -16.16 -8.28 -7.01
CA GLY A 369 -16.99 -7.81 -5.90
C GLY A 369 -16.80 -6.33 -5.62
N LYS A 370 -15.56 -5.84 -5.52
CA LYS A 370 -15.25 -4.41 -5.31
C LYS A 370 -15.66 -3.55 -6.51
N VAL A 371 -15.40 -3.99 -7.74
CA VAL A 371 -15.83 -3.27 -8.96
C VAL A 371 -17.35 -3.09 -8.98
N ASN A 372 -18.11 -4.17 -8.70
CA ASN A 372 -19.57 -4.11 -8.66
C ASN A 372 -20.10 -3.25 -7.49
N ALA A 373 -19.54 -3.41 -6.29
CA ALA A 373 -19.98 -2.67 -5.09
C ALA A 373 -19.76 -1.15 -5.19
N ASN A 374 -18.70 -0.72 -5.88
CA ASN A 374 -18.46 0.70 -6.16
C ASN A 374 -19.19 1.22 -7.42
N LYS A 375 -20.05 0.39 -8.05
CA LYS A 375 -20.75 0.70 -9.31
C LYS A 375 -19.82 1.14 -10.45
N TRP A 376 -18.63 0.52 -10.55
CA TRP A 376 -17.64 0.85 -11.56
C TRP A 376 -17.90 0.11 -12.87
N VAL A 377 -17.88 0.85 -13.98
CA VAL A 377 -17.96 0.34 -15.35
C VAL A 377 -16.65 0.68 -16.04
N MET A 378 -16.01 -0.28 -16.72
CA MET A 378 -14.70 -0.07 -17.35
C MET A 378 -14.80 0.77 -18.63
N TYR A 379 -13.92 1.75 -18.78
CA TYR A 379 -13.76 2.61 -19.96
C TYR A 379 -12.29 2.66 -20.41
N VAL A 380 -12.08 2.84 -21.71
CA VAL A 380 -10.78 3.11 -22.35
C VAL A 380 -11.03 4.11 -23.49
N ASN A 381 -10.17 5.11 -23.67
CA ASN A 381 -10.31 6.17 -24.68
C ASN A 381 -11.70 6.83 -24.66
N GLY A 382 -12.24 7.07 -23.45
CA GLY A 382 -13.58 7.65 -23.28
C GLY A 382 -14.76 6.74 -23.62
N THR A 383 -14.53 5.51 -24.11
CA THR A 383 -15.57 4.58 -24.53
C THR A 383 -15.70 3.40 -23.57
N ARG A 384 -16.93 2.93 -23.33
CA ARG A 384 -17.20 1.75 -22.49
C ARG A 384 -16.57 0.51 -23.09
N VAL A 385 -15.84 -0.26 -22.28
CA VAL A 385 -15.22 -1.52 -22.70
C VAL A 385 -16.30 -2.57 -23.00
N THR A 386 -16.30 -3.08 -24.24
CA THR A 386 -17.10 -4.23 -24.69
C THR A 386 -16.24 -5.48 -24.91
N ASN A 387 -14.93 -5.33 -25.06
CA ASN A 387 -13.99 -6.42 -25.28
C ASN A 387 -13.91 -7.34 -24.06
N ARG A 388 -14.25 -8.63 -24.23
CA ARG A 388 -14.27 -9.63 -23.15
C ARG A 388 -12.92 -9.80 -22.44
N ARG A 389 -11.78 -9.63 -23.13
CA ARG A 389 -10.44 -9.68 -22.53
C ARG A 389 -10.23 -8.51 -21.58
N LEU A 390 -10.59 -7.29 -21.97
CA LEU A 390 -10.45 -6.11 -21.09
C LEU A 390 -11.52 -6.02 -19.99
N LEU A 391 -12.61 -6.80 -20.09
CA LEU A 391 -13.56 -7.00 -18.99
C LEU A 391 -13.07 -8.01 -17.93
N ASN A 392 -12.02 -8.79 -18.22
CA ASN A 392 -11.34 -9.59 -17.20
C ASN A 392 -10.58 -8.65 -16.24
N ILE A 393 -10.79 -8.85 -14.94
CA ILE A 393 -10.28 -7.97 -13.88
C ILE A 393 -8.74 -7.88 -13.87
N GLU A 394 -8.04 -8.99 -14.14
CA GLU A 394 -6.59 -9.01 -14.19
C GLU A 394 -6.06 -8.29 -15.44
N SER A 395 -6.67 -8.53 -16.60
CA SER A 395 -6.31 -7.80 -17.83
C SER A 395 -6.58 -6.29 -17.72
N ALA A 396 -7.65 -5.90 -17.03
CA ALA A 396 -7.96 -4.50 -16.73
C ALA A 396 -6.92 -3.89 -15.78
N LYS A 397 -6.60 -4.57 -14.67
CA LYS A 397 -5.52 -4.18 -13.74
C LYS A 397 -4.20 -3.97 -14.48
N ASN A 398 -3.83 -4.93 -15.32
CA ASN A 398 -2.57 -4.90 -16.05
C ASN A 398 -2.54 -3.68 -17.01
N LEU A 399 -3.61 -3.43 -17.77
CA LEU A 399 -3.72 -2.24 -18.60
C LEU A 399 -3.56 -0.96 -17.76
N THR A 400 -4.19 -0.86 -16.59
CA THR A 400 -4.10 0.33 -15.73
C THR A 400 -2.70 0.54 -15.17
N VAL A 401 -2.04 -0.49 -14.66
CA VAL A 401 -0.67 -0.36 -14.11
C VAL A 401 0.30 0.11 -15.20
N TYR A 402 0.28 -0.49 -16.39
CA TYR A 402 1.10 -0.02 -17.53
C TYR A 402 0.69 1.36 -18.06
N SER A 403 -0.56 1.78 -17.90
CA SER A 403 -1.02 3.11 -18.36
C SER A 403 -0.63 4.21 -17.39
N ILE A 404 -0.83 4.02 -16.07
CA ILE A 404 -0.46 5.03 -15.08
C ILE A 404 1.06 5.18 -14.95
N VAL A 405 1.84 4.09 -15.03
CA VAL A 405 3.31 4.19 -14.98
C VAL A 405 3.85 4.97 -16.18
N ARG A 406 3.38 4.68 -17.41
CA ARG A 406 3.76 5.47 -18.59
C ARG A 406 3.27 6.91 -18.55
N TRP A 407 2.10 7.17 -17.97
CA TRP A 407 1.64 8.55 -17.79
C TRP A 407 2.52 9.32 -16.80
N VAL A 408 2.87 8.72 -15.65
CA VAL A 408 3.77 9.37 -14.67
C VAL A 408 5.16 9.60 -15.26
N ASP A 409 5.70 8.65 -16.03
CA ASP A 409 6.99 8.82 -16.71
C ASP A 409 6.99 10.05 -17.65
N GLY A 410 5.90 10.27 -18.39
CA GLY A 410 5.70 11.47 -19.20
C GLY A 410 5.56 12.79 -18.41
N GLU A 411 5.21 12.72 -17.11
CA GLU A 411 5.21 13.88 -16.22
C GLU A 411 6.57 14.12 -15.55
N LEU A 412 7.43 13.10 -15.41
CA LEU A 412 8.78 13.25 -14.82
C LEU A 412 9.65 14.22 -15.64
N GLY A 413 9.51 14.23 -16.97
CA GLY A 413 10.17 15.21 -17.84
C GLY A 413 9.70 16.66 -17.63
N LYS A 414 8.51 16.87 -17.06
CA LYS A 414 7.96 18.21 -16.73
C LYS A 414 8.33 18.67 -15.33
N TYR A 415 8.56 17.72 -14.42
CA TYR A 415 8.87 17.96 -13.01
C TYR A 415 10.17 17.23 -12.62
N PRO A 416 11.35 17.69 -13.06
CA PRO A 416 12.62 16.98 -12.85
C PRO A 416 13.04 16.80 -11.37
N GLY A 417 12.38 17.50 -10.43
CA GLY A 417 12.55 17.29 -8.99
C GLY A 417 11.67 16.18 -8.39
N LEU A 418 10.77 15.56 -9.17
CA LEU A 418 9.88 14.49 -8.74
C LEU A 418 10.57 13.12 -8.84
N LYS A 419 10.63 12.38 -7.73
CA LYS A 419 10.98 10.96 -7.73
C LYS A 419 9.70 10.12 -7.65
N ALA A 420 9.38 9.36 -8.69
CA ALA A 420 8.23 8.46 -8.70
C ALA A 420 8.63 7.01 -8.43
N PHE A 421 7.83 6.32 -7.62
CA PHE A 421 7.93 4.91 -7.30
C PHE A 421 6.60 4.22 -7.56
N PHE A 422 6.63 3.05 -8.18
CA PHE A 422 5.53 2.10 -8.12
C PHE A 422 5.91 1.02 -7.10
N ARG A 423 5.15 0.89 -6.01
CA ARG A 423 5.37 -0.16 -5.02
C ARG A 423 4.74 -1.45 -5.52
N SER A 424 5.50 -2.53 -5.46
CA SER A 424 5.00 -3.86 -5.80
C SER A 424 3.91 -4.33 -4.83
N ILE A 425 3.23 -5.42 -5.21
CA ILE A 425 2.13 -5.99 -4.45
C ILE A 425 2.60 -6.46 -3.06
N SER A 426 1.84 -6.10 -2.03
CA SER A 426 1.98 -6.73 -0.71
C SER A 426 1.32 -8.11 -0.78
N PRO A 427 1.99 -9.17 -0.30
CA PRO A 427 1.41 -10.51 -0.28
C PRO A 427 0.28 -10.64 0.74
N ARG A 428 -0.37 -11.82 0.72
CA ARG A 428 -1.45 -12.23 1.62
C ARG A 428 -1.24 -13.71 1.97
N HIS A 429 -1.34 -14.08 3.24
CA HIS A 429 -0.96 -15.42 3.70
C HIS A 429 -2.16 -16.19 4.28
N PHE A 430 -3.12 -16.58 3.45
CA PHE A 430 -4.24 -17.41 3.89
C PHE A 430 -3.90 -18.90 3.81
N PHE A 431 -4.05 -19.61 4.94
CA PHE A 431 -3.93 -21.06 5.05
C PHE A 431 -5.32 -21.68 5.28
N ASN A 432 -5.55 -22.89 4.74
CA ASN A 432 -6.79 -23.67 4.92
C ASN A 432 -8.08 -23.00 4.41
N GLY A 433 -7.97 -21.98 3.56
CA GLY A 433 -9.10 -21.25 2.97
C GLY A 433 -8.65 -19.91 2.40
N ASP A 434 -9.60 -19.05 2.03
CA ASP A 434 -9.40 -17.62 1.76
C ASP A 434 -10.24 -16.79 2.77
N TRP A 435 -10.19 -15.46 2.67
CA TRP A 435 -10.84 -14.50 3.59
C TRP A 435 -12.34 -14.74 3.86
N ASN A 436 -13.04 -15.43 2.94
CA ASN A 436 -14.47 -15.75 3.02
C ASN A 436 -14.77 -17.25 3.20
N THR A 437 -13.76 -18.10 3.34
CA THR A 437 -13.92 -19.57 3.48
C THR A 437 -13.17 -20.14 4.69
N GLY A 438 -12.95 -19.31 5.72
CA GLY A 438 -12.29 -19.73 6.97
C GLY A 438 -10.75 -19.78 6.92
N GLY A 439 -10.12 -19.11 5.95
CA GLY A 439 -8.66 -19.05 5.89
C GLY A 439 -8.02 -18.29 7.07
N THR A 440 -6.84 -18.74 7.52
CA THR A 440 -6.14 -18.20 8.69
C THR A 440 -4.68 -17.83 8.42
N CYS A 441 -4.08 -17.05 9.33
CA CYS A 441 -2.68 -16.61 9.34
C CYS A 441 -2.17 -16.52 10.79
N ASP A 442 -2.31 -17.61 11.53
CA ASP A 442 -1.99 -17.68 12.97
C ASP A 442 -0.51 -18.00 13.27
N LYS A 443 0.39 -17.94 12.29
CA LYS A 443 1.82 -18.17 12.54
C LYS A 443 2.41 -17.03 13.36
N THR A 444 3.29 -17.38 14.28
CA THR A 444 3.99 -16.46 15.20
C THR A 444 5.50 -16.36 14.91
N THR A 445 5.96 -17.08 13.88
CA THR A 445 7.35 -17.13 13.42
C THR A 445 7.40 -16.91 11.90
N PRO A 446 8.42 -16.20 11.38
CA PRO A 446 8.59 -15.99 9.94
C PRO A 446 8.90 -17.28 9.20
N GLY A 447 8.75 -17.21 7.87
CA GLY A 447 9.19 -18.25 6.95
C GLY A 447 10.70 -18.23 6.73
N LYS A 448 11.13 -18.19 5.46
CA LYS A 448 12.56 -18.12 5.12
C LYS A 448 13.15 -16.75 5.46
N LEU A 449 14.20 -16.69 6.27
CA LEU A 449 14.83 -15.41 6.60
C LEU A 449 15.59 -14.76 5.43
N GLU A 450 15.92 -15.47 4.34
CA GLU A 450 16.68 -14.92 3.19
C GLU A 450 15.87 -14.97 1.88
N VAL A 451 16.01 -13.92 1.07
CA VAL A 451 15.47 -13.79 -0.29
C VAL A 451 16.62 -13.53 -1.25
N LEU A 452 16.84 -14.46 -2.19
CA LEU A 452 17.97 -14.47 -3.11
C LEU A 452 17.62 -14.18 -4.57
N GLN A 453 16.34 -13.95 -4.88
CA GLN A 453 15.89 -13.71 -6.25
C GLN A 453 16.38 -12.35 -6.78
N GLU A 454 16.87 -12.33 -8.02
CA GLU A 454 17.28 -11.10 -8.69
C GLU A 454 16.11 -10.34 -9.34
N VAL A 455 15.02 -11.06 -9.66
CA VAL A 455 13.83 -10.52 -10.32
C VAL A 455 12.69 -10.45 -9.31
N SER A 456 11.91 -9.37 -9.36
CA SER A 456 10.73 -9.20 -8.52
C SER A 456 9.72 -10.33 -8.70
N SER A 457 9.11 -10.78 -7.60
CA SER A 457 7.94 -11.67 -7.67
C SER A 457 6.71 -10.97 -8.30
N ASP A 458 6.67 -9.64 -8.29
CA ASP A 458 5.64 -8.87 -8.97
C ASP A 458 6.06 -8.54 -10.41
N LEU A 459 5.85 -9.50 -11.31
CA LEU A 459 6.12 -9.35 -12.74
C LEU A 459 5.29 -8.25 -13.40
N LEU A 460 4.15 -7.85 -12.80
CA LEU A 460 3.34 -6.74 -13.32
C LEU A 460 3.98 -5.39 -12.97
N ALA A 461 4.29 -5.15 -11.70
CA ALA A 461 4.90 -3.90 -11.26
C ALA A 461 6.29 -3.72 -11.89
N SER A 462 7.14 -4.74 -11.83
CA SER A 462 8.49 -4.72 -12.41
C SER A 462 8.48 -4.60 -13.94
N GLY A 463 7.54 -5.26 -14.62
CA GLY A 463 7.35 -5.13 -16.06
C GLY A 463 6.86 -3.75 -16.48
N ALA A 464 5.96 -3.13 -15.72
CA ALA A 464 5.39 -1.82 -16.05
C ALA A 464 6.40 -0.66 -15.90
N VAL A 465 7.31 -0.73 -14.93
CA VAL A 465 8.35 0.30 -14.73
C VAL A 465 9.59 0.11 -15.61
N LYS A 466 9.77 -1.08 -16.21
CA LYS A 466 10.94 -1.40 -17.04
C LYS A 466 11.03 -0.47 -18.25
N GLY A 467 12.15 0.25 -18.36
CA GLY A 467 12.37 1.23 -19.43
C GLY A 467 11.74 2.60 -19.18
N THR A 468 11.26 2.87 -17.96
CA THR A 468 10.77 4.18 -17.52
C THR A 468 11.66 4.75 -16.40
N ASN A 469 11.49 6.03 -16.07
CA ASN A 469 12.15 6.68 -14.94
C ASN A 469 11.39 6.48 -13.60
N VAL A 470 10.23 5.83 -13.63
CA VAL A 470 9.52 5.39 -12.42
C VAL A 470 10.29 4.21 -11.81
N LYS A 471 10.61 4.27 -10.52
CA LYS A 471 11.36 3.22 -9.83
C LYS A 471 10.44 2.12 -9.29
N LEU A 472 10.92 0.88 -9.24
CA LEU A 472 10.26 -0.18 -8.47
C LEU A 472 10.60 0.00 -6.99
N LEU A 473 9.60 0.18 -6.13
CA LEU A 473 9.77 -0.05 -4.70
C LEU A 473 9.36 -1.51 -4.41
N ASP A 474 10.30 -2.43 -4.60
CA ASP A 474 10.04 -3.86 -4.45
C ASP A 474 9.97 -4.26 -2.97
N VAL A 475 8.78 -4.67 -2.56
CA VAL A 475 8.47 -5.13 -1.21
C VAL A 475 7.91 -6.54 -1.18
N THR A 476 7.71 -7.19 -2.33
CA THR A 476 6.87 -8.39 -2.41
C THR A 476 7.56 -9.56 -1.74
N ALA A 477 8.74 -9.93 -2.21
CA ALA A 477 9.41 -11.15 -1.77
C ALA A 477 9.92 -11.06 -0.31
N LEU A 478 10.40 -9.88 0.12
CA LEU A 478 10.76 -9.65 1.53
C LEU A 478 9.55 -9.70 2.47
N SER A 479 8.34 -9.43 1.98
CA SER A 479 7.11 -9.51 2.79
C SER A 479 6.47 -10.92 2.73
N GLU A 480 6.72 -11.69 1.67
CA GLU A 480 6.20 -13.06 1.48
C GLU A 480 6.74 -14.03 2.56
N VAL A 481 7.91 -13.72 3.10
CA VAL A 481 8.52 -14.52 4.17
C VAL A 481 8.11 -14.06 5.58
N ARG A 482 7.20 -13.08 5.68
CA ARG A 482 6.82 -12.39 6.93
C ARG A 482 5.37 -12.63 7.35
N GLU A 483 4.83 -13.79 6.98
CA GLU A 483 3.48 -14.28 7.29
C GLU A 483 3.00 -14.03 8.73
N GLU A 484 3.90 -14.01 9.71
CA GLU A 484 3.60 -13.78 11.12
C GLU A 484 3.27 -12.31 11.46
N GLY A 485 3.63 -11.36 10.60
CA GLY A 485 3.36 -9.94 10.79
C GLY A 485 1.93 -9.50 10.48
N HIS A 486 1.07 -10.39 9.97
CA HIS A 486 -0.33 -10.10 9.68
C HIS A 486 -1.15 -9.83 10.93
N ILE A 487 -2.29 -9.15 10.76
CA ILE A 487 -3.23 -8.86 11.84
C ILE A 487 -3.94 -10.13 12.34
N SER A 488 -4.17 -11.11 11.46
CA SER A 488 -4.80 -12.37 11.84
C SER A 488 -6.18 -12.11 12.49
N ARG A 489 -6.52 -12.82 13.57
CA ARG A 489 -7.75 -12.67 14.35
C ARG A 489 -7.82 -11.39 15.19
N TYR A 490 -6.74 -10.62 15.28
CA TYR A 490 -6.57 -9.55 16.28
C TYR A 490 -7.17 -8.23 15.82
N SER A 491 -8.48 -8.06 16.04
CA SER A 491 -9.22 -6.84 15.71
C SER A 491 -10.02 -6.30 16.89
N ILE A 492 -10.04 -4.98 17.07
CA ILE A 492 -10.90 -4.26 18.03
C ILE A 492 -12.39 -4.56 17.78
N LYS A 493 -12.75 -4.92 16.53
CA LYS A 493 -14.09 -5.37 16.14
C LYS A 493 -14.00 -6.73 15.42
N ALA A 494 -13.44 -7.72 16.11
CA ALA A 494 -13.32 -9.07 15.57
C ALA A 494 -14.70 -9.65 15.21
N THR A 495 -14.85 -10.10 13.97
CA THR A 495 -15.97 -10.95 13.56
C THR A 495 -15.54 -12.41 13.78
N PRO A 496 -16.26 -13.22 14.58
CA PRO A 496 -15.88 -14.60 14.84
C PRO A 496 -15.66 -15.39 13.54
N GLY A 497 -14.53 -16.09 13.45
CA GLY A 497 -14.16 -16.91 12.28
C GLY A 497 -13.59 -16.14 11.08
N MET A 498 -13.40 -14.82 11.16
CA MET A 498 -12.75 -14.02 10.11
C MET A 498 -11.38 -13.51 10.57
N GLN A 499 -10.35 -13.68 9.73
CA GLN A 499 -9.00 -13.17 9.96
C GLN A 499 -8.57 -12.21 8.85
N ASP A 500 -7.75 -11.22 9.20
CA ASP A 500 -7.13 -10.30 8.26
C ASP A 500 -5.68 -10.72 7.96
N CYS A 501 -5.55 -11.54 6.91
CA CYS A 501 -4.28 -12.06 6.39
C CYS A 501 -3.81 -11.28 5.16
N LEU A 502 -4.22 -10.01 5.04
CA LEU A 502 -3.85 -9.08 3.96
C LEU A 502 -3.14 -7.87 4.55
N HIS A 503 -3.69 -7.30 5.62
CA HIS A 503 -3.11 -6.15 6.31
C HIS A 503 -2.07 -6.58 7.34
N TRP A 504 -1.13 -5.68 7.62
CA TRP A 504 -0.05 -5.88 8.59
C TRP A 504 -0.37 -5.23 9.93
N CYS A 505 0.16 -5.79 11.01
CA CYS A 505 0.29 -5.07 12.26
C CYS A 505 1.28 -3.91 12.14
N LEU A 506 1.07 -2.87 12.92
CA LEU A 506 1.97 -1.72 13.03
C LEU A 506 2.33 -1.45 14.51
N PRO A 507 3.61 -1.30 14.88
CA PRO A 507 4.82 -1.40 14.04
C PRO A 507 5.01 -2.80 13.41
N GLY A 508 5.74 -2.88 12.30
CA GLY A 508 5.83 -4.10 11.51
C GLY A 508 6.33 -3.91 10.07
N ILE A 509 5.88 -4.79 9.16
CA ILE A 509 6.42 -4.92 7.80
C ILE A 509 6.39 -3.60 6.99
N PRO A 510 5.33 -2.76 7.05
CA PRO A 510 5.32 -1.49 6.34
C PRO A 510 6.37 -0.47 6.81
N ASP A 511 6.94 -0.64 8.00
CA ASP A 511 8.06 0.18 8.47
C ASP A 511 9.27 -0.04 7.56
N THR A 512 9.57 -1.30 7.24
CA THR A 512 10.64 -1.64 6.30
C THR A 512 10.38 -1.17 4.87
N TRP A 513 9.12 -1.07 4.43
CA TRP A 513 8.82 -0.44 3.13
C TRP A 513 9.20 1.05 3.12
N ASN A 514 9.13 1.72 4.28
CA ASN A 514 9.59 3.09 4.45
C ASN A 514 11.11 3.21 4.63
N GLU A 515 11.78 2.21 5.19
CA GLU A 515 13.25 2.09 5.18
C GLU A 515 13.78 1.98 3.74
N LEU A 516 13.17 1.10 2.92
CA LEU A 516 13.52 0.98 1.50
C LEU A 516 13.24 2.26 0.71
N LEU A 517 12.18 2.99 1.04
CA LEU A 517 11.90 4.30 0.44
C LEU A 517 12.96 5.33 0.85
N PHE A 518 13.30 5.42 2.14
CA PHE A 518 14.31 6.34 2.67
C PHE A 518 15.70 6.12 2.05
N ALA A 519 16.07 4.87 1.77
CA ALA A 519 17.32 4.53 1.09
C ALA A 519 17.39 5.05 -0.38
N GLN A 520 16.27 5.43 -0.98
CA GLN A 520 16.16 5.76 -2.41
C GLN A 520 15.80 7.24 -2.70
N ILE A 521 15.54 8.05 -1.67
CA ILE A 521 15.13 9.47 -1.76
C ILE A 521 16.21 10.47 -1.36
#